data_AF-A0A3M2AG36-F1
#
_entry.id   AF-A0A3M2AG36-F1
#
_cell.length_a   1.000
_cell.length_b   1.000
_cell.length_c   1.000
_cell.angle_alpha   90.00
_cell.angle_beta   90.00
_cell.angle_gamma   90.00
#
_symmetry.space_group_name_H-M   'P 1'
#
loop_
_entity.id
_entity.type
_entity.pdbx_description
1 polymer ?
#
loop_
_entity_poly.entity_id
_entity_poly.type
_entity_poly.pdbx_seq_one_letter_code
_entity_poly.pdbx_strand_id
1 'polypeptide(L)' 'MALRPLKLRNKTVSIPIVQGGMGVGISWERLAGAIAREGAVGV' A
#
# COMPACT_ATOMS: atom_id res chain seq x y z
N MET A 1 -12.46 -15.98 1.83
CA MET A 1 -12.38 -15.09 3.01
C MET A 1 -12.08 -13.69 2.54
N ALA A 2 -12.94 -12.70 2.80
CA ALA A 2 -12.69 -11.32 2.39
C ALA A 2 -11.89 -10.60 3.48
N LEU A 3 -10.79 -9.93 3.10
CA LEU A 3 -10.03 -9.10 4.03
C LEU A 3 -10.81 -7.79 4.28
N ARG A 4 -10.88 -7.37 5.55
CA ARG A 4 -11.57 -6.13 5.92
C ARG A 4 -10.70 -4.91 5.53
N PRO A 5 -11.30 -3.81 5.04
CA PRO A 5 -10.57 -2.59 4.73
C PRO A 5 -9.74 -2.09 5.93
N LEU A 6 -8.54 -1.58 5.67
CA LEU A 6 -7.66 -1.04 6.70
C LEU A 6 -7.98 0.43 6.92
N LYS A 7 -8.48 0.78 8.11
CA LYS A 7 -8.71 2.18 8.50
C LYS A 7 -7.49 2.74 9.25
N LEU A 8 -6.81 3.68 8.64
CA LEU A 8 -5.65 4.40 9.17
C LEU A 8 -6.06 5.83 9.50
N ARG A 9 -6.43 6.08 10.76
CA ARG A 9 -6.90 7.41 11.24
C ARG A 9 -8.03 7.94 10.35
N ASN A 10 -7.74 8.91 9.49
CA ASN A 10 -8.65 9.57 8.57
C ASN A 10 -8.67 8.96 7.15
N LYS A 11 -7.86 7.93 6.88
CA LYS A 11 -7.82 7.22 5.59
C LYS A 11 -8.41 5.81 5.72
N THR A 12 -9.09 5.36 4.69
CA THR A 12 -9.56 3.98 4.56
C THR A 12 -8.93 3.38 3.30
N VAL A 13 -8.26 2.26 3.47
CA VAL A 13 -7.57 1.53 2.40
C VAL A 13 -8.43 0.31 2.07
N SER A 14 -8.89 0.22 0.82
CA SER A 14 -9.77 -0.85 0.35
C SER A 14 -9.07 -2.21 0.39
N ILE A 15 -7.80 -2.23 -0.01
CA ILE A 15 -6.94 -3.41 0.03
C ILE A 15 -6.02 -3.28 1.26
N PRO A 16 -6.21 -4.07 2.33
CA PRO A 16 -5.42 -3.96 3.56
C PRO A 16 -4.02 -4.57 3.41
N ILE A 17 -3.31 -4.21 2.34
CA ILE A 17 -1.95 -4.63 2.01
C ILE A 17 -1.06 -3.39 2.04
N VAL A 18 0.10 -3.53 2.68
CA VAL A 18 1.12 -2.49 2.77
C VAL A 18 2.38 -3.00 2.10
N GLN A 19 2.96 -2.18 1.23
CA GLN A 19 4.24 -2.45 0.61
C GLN A 19 5.34 -2.56 1.67
N GLY A 20 6.19 -3.58 1.58
CA GLY A 20 7.43 -3.64 2.34
C GLY A 20 8.52 -2.81 1.66
N GLY A 21 9.27 -2.02 2.44
CA GLY A 21 10.46 -1.34 1.92
C GLY A 21 11.56 -2.36 1.61
N MET A 22 12.10 -2.34 0.39
CA MET A 22 13.30 -3.12 0.05
C MET A 22 14.46 -2.13 -0.10
N GLY A 23 15.46 -2.21 0.78
CA GLY A 23 16.62 -1.31 0.84
C GLY A 23 17.61 -1.42 -0.33
N VAL A 24 17.14 -1.79 -1.50
CA VAL A 24 17.92 -2.12 -2.71
C VAL A 24 17.61 -1.22 -3.90
N GLY A 25 16.90 -0.10 -3.71
CA GLY A 25 16.63 0.83 -4.83
C GLY A 25 15.40 0.49 -5.68
N ILE A 26 14.77 -0.66 -5.48
CA ILE A 26 13.72 -1.16 -6.38
C ILE A 26 12.31 -0.67 -6.00
N SER A 27 12.05 -0.49 -4.70
CA SER A 27 10.71 -0.25 -4.15
C SER A 27 10.34 1.23 -4.02
N TRP A 28 10.98 2.11 -4.77
CA TRP A 28 10.86 3.55 -4.56
C TRP A 28 9.53 4.08 -5.13
N GLU A 29 9.49 5.37 -5.45
CA GLU A 29 8.33 6.13 -5.90
C GLU A 29 7.45 5.48 -6.97
N ARG A 30 8.04 4.72 -7.92
CA ARG A 30 7.27 4.03 -8.96
C ARG A 30 6.42 2.88 -8.43
N LEU A 31 6.99 2.02 -7.59
CA LEU A 31 6.28 0.87 -7.02
C LEU A 31 5.25 1.36 -5.98
N ALA A 32 5.65 2.30 -5.13
CA ALA A 32 4.76 2.90 -4.15
C ALA A 32 3.57 3.61 -4.81
N GLY A 33 3.80 4.33 -5.90
CA GLY A 33 2.76 4.97 -6.69
C GLY A 33 1.80 3.97 -7.34
N ALA A 34 2.31 2.88 -7.91
CA ALA A 34 1.47 1.83 -8.51
C ALA A 34 0.56 1.17 -7.45
N ILE A 35 1.10 0.84 -6.28
CA ILE A 35 0.34 0.22 -5.18
C ILE A 35 -0.75 1.16 -4.64
N ALA A 36 -0.44 2.46 -4.52
CA ALA A 36 -1.42 3.46 -4.12
C ALA A 36 -2.56 3.62 -5.14
N ARG A 37 -2.30 3.47 -6.44
CA ARG A 37 -3.33 3.52 -7.50
C ARG A 37 -4.27 2.32 -7.46
N GLU A 38 -3.77 1.15 -7.06
CA GLU A 38 -4.58 -0.05 -6.87
C GLU A 38 -5.38 -0.04 -5.54
N GLY A 39 -5.20 0.99 -4.71
CA GLY A 39 -5.96 1.15 -3.46
C GLY A 39 -5.36 0.40 -2.27
N ALA A 40 -4.08 0.06 -2.34
CA ALA A 40 -3.25 -0.43 -1.24
C ALA A 40 -2.29 0.69 -0.74
N VAL A 41 -1.46 0.42 0.25
CA VAL A 41 -0.50 1.41 0.78
C VAL A 41 0.90 1.14 0.21
N GLY A 42 1.41 2.07 -0.61
CA GLY A 42 2.81 2.13 -1.00
C GLY A 42 3.65 2.94 0.00
N VAL A 43 4.90 2.54 0.24
CA VAL A 43 5.87 3.20 1.13
C VAL A 43 7.19 3.48 0.43
#